data_AF-A0A4P2VKD4-F1
#
_entry.id   AF-A0A4P2VKD4-F1
#
_cell.length_a   1.000
_cell.length_b   1.000
_cell.length_c   1.000
_cell.angle_alpha   90.00
_cell.angle_beta   90.00
_cell.angle_gamma   90.00
#
_symmetry.space_group_name_H-M   'P 1'
#
loop_
_entity.id
_entity.type
_entity.pdbx_description
1 polymer ?
#
loop_
_entity_poly.entity_id
_entity_poly.type
_entity_poly.pdbx_seq_one_letter_code
_entity_poly.pdbx_strand_id
1 'polypeptide(L)'
;MAQGPSIRDWLLRSTVVVSEESEGEYGRPPEERSTEELLEYGLVPVDKPAGQTSHQVTAWVKRILGVERAGHSGTLDPLATGMLPVATGRATKVIQALLLGPKEYYSVMRLHDPVPDEQLRSVVSEFTGPIYQRPPVRSRVKRERRIRNVYELEVVERKGNLVLLRSLVQSGTYVRKLIYDMGEVLGPGATMVELRRTRVCDLRESEHMVRLHDLAYAAKLWREGGDDSELRRMVLPIEAGMTHLKPVIAKDTAVDAIAHGSYLAVPGVARMHPGIKKGEVVSIFTHRGELVAIASAEMGYEEIEESGRGVAFRPLRVLMPSGVYPRSWRTKEELGSRENEDEQGSGSGSSPQQP
;
A
#
# COMPACT_ATOMS: atom_id res chain seq x y z
N MET A 1 -12.20 -20.93 -2.72
CA MET A 1 -10.77 -20.57 -2.68
C MET A 1 -10.46 -20.20 -1.24
N ALA A 2 -9.37 -20.72 -0.68
CA ALA A 2 -9.02 -20.55 0.73
C ALA A 2 -8.97 -19.06 1.08
N GLN A 3 -9.70 -18.64 2.11
CA GLN A 3 -9.45 -17.33 2.73
C GLN A 3 -7.96 -17.36 3.14
N GLY A 4 -7.17 -16.42 2.60
CA GLY A 4 -5.79 -16.27 3.02
C GLY A 4 -5.71 -16.05 4.55
N PRO A 5 -4.53 -16.17 5.16
CA PRO A 5 -4.38 -15.87 6.58
C PRO A 5 -4.95 -14.47 6.87
N SER A 6 -5.70 -14.34 7.97
CA SER A 6 -6.25 -13.04 8.39
C SER A 6 -5.11 -12.02 8.50
N ILE A 7 -5.41 -10.75 8.24
CA ILE A 7 -4.45 -9.64 8.43
C ILE A 7 -3.86 -9.69 9.84
N ARG A 8 -4.67 -10.06 10.83
CA ARG A 8 -4.22 -10.24 12.22
C ARG A 8 -3.20 -11.36 12.36
N ASP A 9 -3.43 -12.51 11.74
CA ASP A 9 -2.48 -13.63 11.79
C ASP A 9 -1.14 -13.25 11.12
N TRP A 10 -1.21 -12.54 9.99
CA TRP A 10 -0.02 -12.01 9.32
C TRP A 10 0.75 -11.05 10.23
N LEU A 11 0.05 -10.11 10.92
CA LEU A 11 0.66 -9.18 11.86
C LEU A 11 1.36 -9.89 13.01
N LEU A 12 0.70 -10.87 13.65
CA LEU A 12 1.26 -11.60 14.78
C LEU A 12 2.51 -12.41 14.38
N ARG A 13 2.53 -12.99 13.17
CA ARG A 13 3.69 -13.72 12.65
C ARG A 13 4.85 -12.82 12.21
N SER A 14 4.53 -11.59 11.80
CA SER A 14 5.48 -10.63 11.23
C SER A 14 6.06 -9.65 12.25
N THR A 15 5.58 -9.68 13.50
CA THR A 15 5.98 -8.74 14.56
C THR A 15 6.34 -9.45 15.86
N VAL A 16 7.24 -8.84 16.62
CA VAL A 16 7.61 -9.25 17.98
C VAL A 16 7.04 -8.25 18.99
N VAL A 17 6.79 -8.74 20.22
CA VAL A 17 6.30 -7.91 21.33
C VAL A 17 7.41 -6.96 21.77
N VAL A 18 7.06 -5.69 21.96
CA VAL A 18 7.96 -4.65 22.49
C VAL A 18 7.47 -4.16 23.86
N SER A 19 6.16 -4.16 24.09
CA SER A 19 5.58 -3.81 25.39
C SER A 19 4.19 -4.44 25.56
N GLU A 20 3.58 -4.25 26.74
CA GLU A 20 2.26 -4.79 27.09
C GLU A 20 1.20 -4.52 26.00
N GLU A 21 0.42 -5.54 25.66
CA GLU A 21 -0.61 -5.49 24.64
C GLU A 21 -1.94 -4.95 25.20
N SER A 22 -2.77 -4.37 24.33
CA SER A 22 -4.13 -3.96 24.70
C SER A 22 -5.10 -5.14 24.53
N GLU A 23 -6.00 -5.37 25.49
CA GLU A 23 -7.04 -6.43 25.43
C GLU A 23 -8.25 -6.04 24.54
N GLY A 24 -8.04 -5.15 23.58
CA GLY A 24 -8.95 -4.05 23.26
C GLY A 24 -10.41 -4.36 22.89
N GLU A 25 -11.28 -3.43 23.27
CA GLU A 25 -12.74 -3.46 23.11
C GLU A 25 -13.24 -2.63 21.91
N TYR A 26 -12.36 -1.79 21.33
CA TYR A 26 -12.71 -0.81 20.30
C TYR A 26 -12.26 -1.23 18.90
N GLY A 27 -12.86 -0.62 17.87
CA GLY A 27 -12.55 -0.90 16.47
C GLY A 27 -13.15 -2.23 15.97
N ARG A 28 -12.96 -2.51 14.68
CA ARG A 28 -13.51 -3.71 14.03
C ARG A 28 -12.48 -4.33 13.09
N PRO A 29 -12.19 -5.64 13.22
CA PRO A 29 -11.29 -6.33 12.30
C PRO A 29 -11.69 -6.08 10.83
N PRO A 30 -10.74 -5.87 9.90
CA PRO A 30 -11.06 -5.59 8.50
C PRO A 30 -12.00 -6.61 7.84
N GLU A 31 -11.92 -7.88 8.23
CA GLU A 31 -12.72 -9.00 7.72
C GLU A 31 -14.18 -8.98 8.22
N GLU A 32 -14.42 -8.33 9.35
CA GLU A 32 -15.73 -8.20 10.00
C GLU A 32 -16.49 -6.93 9.59
N ARG A 33 -15.84 -6.02 8.85
CA ARG A 33 -16.47 -4.79 8.33
C ARG A 33 -17.73 -5.12 7.53
N SER A 34 -18.78 -4.32 7.72
CA SER A 34 -19.94 -4.30 6.82
C SER A 34 -19.50 -3.98 5.38
N THR A 35 -20.35 -4.26 4.40
CA THR A 35 -20.00 -3.99 2.99
C THR A 35 -19.78 -2.51 2.73
N GLU A 36 -20.53 -1.63 3.37
CA GLU A 36 -20.37 -0.18 3.29
C GLU A 36 -19.01 0.26 3.86
N GLU A 37 -18.63 -0.25 5.03
CA GLU A 37 -17.32 0.01 5.64
C GLU A 37 -16.18 -0.56 4.79
N LEU A 38 -16.35 -1.76 4.23
CA LEU A 38 -15.38 -2.37 3.31
C LEU A 38 -15.18 -1.49 2.08
N LEU A 39 -16.25 -0.95 1.49
CA LEU A 39 -16.14 -0.05 0.35
C LEU A 39 -15.48 1.29 0.72
N GLU A 40 -15.64 1.78 1.95
CA GLU A 40 -14.95 2.98 2.43
C GLU A 40 -13.43 2.74 2.60
N TYR A 41 -13.01 1.52 2.89
CA TYR A 41 -11.59 1.12 3.03
C TYR A 41 -11.17 0.08 1.98
N GLY A 42 -11.75 0.15 0.79
CA GLY A 42 -11.67 -0.92 -0.19
C GLY A 42 -10.48 -0.83 -1.14
N LEU A 43 -10.09 -1.98 -1.65
CA LEU A 43 -9.07 -2.18 -2.67
C LEU A 43 -9.54 -3.22 -3.69
N VAL A 44 -9.70 -2.78 -4.94
CA VAL A 44 -10.10 -3.65 -6.05
C VAL A 44 -8.89 -3.92 -6.95
N PRO A 45 -8.40 -5.16 -7.05
CA PRO A 45 -7.28 -5.54 -7.90
C PRO A 45 -7.80 -5.80 -9.33
N VAL A 46 -8.14 -4.73 -10.05
CA VAL A 46 -8.81 -4.83 -11.35
C VAL A 46 -7.90 -5.48 -12.39
N ASP A 47 -8.42 -6.46 -13.14
CA ASP A 47 -7.83 -6.88 -14.42
C ASP A 47 -8.20 -5.86 -15.49
N LYS A 48 -7.31 -4.89 -15.69
CA LYS A 48 -7.53 -3.78 -16.61
C LYS A 48 -7.62 -4.31 -18.06
N PRO A 49 -8.70 -4.04 -18.81
CA PRO A 49 -8.76 -4.39 -20.22
C PRO A 49 -7.85 -3.50 -21.09
N ALA A 50 -7.55 -3.98 -22.30
CA ALA A 50 -6.88 -3.19 -23.32
C ALA A 50 -7.83 -2.18 -23.96
N GLY A 51 -7.31 -1.00 -24.31
CA GLY A 51 -8.01 0.07 -25.02
C GLY A 51 -8.29 1.29 -24.14
N GLN A 52 -8.63 1.09 -22.86
CA GLN A 52 -8.97 2.17 -21.95
C GLN A 52 -7.79 2.65 -21.12
N THR A 53 -7.78 3.94 -20.78
CA THR A 53 -6.83 4.49 -19.81
C THR A 53 -7.14 3.95 -18.40
N SER A 54 -6.14 3.87 -17.52
CA SER A 54 -6.38 3.54 -16.10
C SER A 54 -7.35 4.50 -15.42
N HIS A 55 -7.44 5.77 -15.87
CA HIS A 55 -8.35 6.76 -15.28
C HIS A 55 -9.81 6.46 -15.61
N GLN A 56 -10.09 6.06 -16.86
CA GLN A 56 -11.42 5.61 -17.25
C GLN A 56 -11.84 4.37 -16.45
N VAL A 57 -10.93 3.38 -16.30
CA VAL A 57 -11.20 2.18 -15.51
C VAL A 57 -11.48 2.53 -14.04
N THR A 58 -10.71 3.42 -13.42
CA THR A 58 -10.99 3.90 -12.06
C THR A 58 -12.35 4.62 -11.96
N ALA A 59 -12.70 5.44 -12.94
CA ALA A 59 -14.00 6.11 -12.97
C ALA A 59 -15.17 5.11 -13.10
N TRP A 60 -14.96 4.02 -13.83
CA TRP A 60 -15.94 2.94 -13.92
C TRP A 60 -16.07 2.17 -12.62
N VAL A 61 -14.96 1.79 -11.96
CA VAL A 61 -15.02 1.17 -10.62
C VAL A 61 -15.77 2.06 -9.64
N LYS A 62 -15.48 3.38 -9.62
CA LYS A 62 -16.20 4.35 -8.80
C LYS A 62 -17.71 4.27 -9.03
N ARG A 63 -18.16 4.31 -10.30
CA ARG A 63 -19.57 4.28 -10.67
C ARG A 63 -20.22 2.93 -10.38
N ILE A 64 -19.53 1.84 -10.70
CA ILE A 64 -20.00 0.47 -10.46
C ILE A 64 -20.28 0.28 -8.98
N LEU A 65 -19.36 0.67 -8.12
CA LEU A 65 -19.50 0.52 -6.66
C LEU A 65 -20.35 1.61 -6.02
N GLY A 66 -20.57 2.74 -6.70
CA GLY A 66 -21.40 3.83 -6.18
C GLY A 66 -20.72 4.59 -5.03
N VAL A 67 -19.38 4.60 -5.04
CA VAL A 67 -18.57 5.25 -4.00
C VAL A 67 -18.22 6.68 -4.40
N GLU A 68 -18.05 7.56 -3.41
CA GLU A 68 -17.72 8.97 -3.64
C GLU A 68 -16.31 9.20 -4.18
N ARG A 69 -15.37 8.31 -3.85
CA ARG A 69 -13.96 8.44 -4.23
C ARG A 69 -13.39 7.11 -4.69
N ALA A 70 -12.58 7.16 -5.73
CA ALA A 70 -11.73 6.05 -6.15
C ALA A 70 -10.42 6.58 -6.74
N GLY A 71 -9.34 5.82 -6.59
CA GLY A 71 -8.02 6.18 -7.09
C GLY A 71 -7.14 4.95 -7.28
N HIS A 72 -6.37 4.89 -8.37
CA HIS A 72 -5.47 3.78 -8.63
C HIS A 72 -4.01 4.07 -8.25
N SER A 73 -3.23 3.00 -8.09
CA SER A 73 -1.76 3.07 -8.03
C SER A 73 -1.13 2.55 -9.32
N GLY A 74 -0.13 3.30 -9.81
CA GLY A 74 0.68 2.93 -10.97
C GLY A 74 -0.13 2.82 -12.27
N THR A 75 -0.24 3.93 -13.00
CA THR A 75 -0.94 3.98 -14.30
C THR A 75 -0.38 2.96 -15.30
N LEU A 76 -1.27 2.25 -15.99
CA LEU A 76 -0.97 1.43 -17.15
C LEU A 76 -1.34 2.22 -18.42
N ASP A 77 -0.52 2.06 -19.46
CA ASP A 77 -0.82 2.58 -20.80
C ASP A 77 -2.16 2.01 -21.31
N PRO A 78 -2.87 2.71 -22.24
CA PRO A 78 -4.18 2.26 -22.72
C PRO A 78 -4.19 0.82 -23.24
N LEU A 79 -3.16 0.42 -24.00
CA LEU A 79 -3.04 -0.93 -24.57
C LEU A 79 -2.50 -1.97 -23.59
N ALA A 80 -1.94 -1.56 -22.45
CA ALA A 80 -1.45 -2.50 -21.45
C ALA A 80 -2.62 -3.07 -20.63
N THR A 81 -2.55 -4.36 -20.28
CA THR A 81 -3.59 -5.07 -19.51
C THR A 81 -3.09 -5.48 -18.13
N GLY A 82 -3.97 -6.10 -17.35
CA GLY A 82 -3.61 -6.74 -16.10
C GLY A 82 -3.76 -5.82 -14.90
N MET A 83 -3.01 -6.11 -13.84
CA MET A 83 -3.32 -5.70 -12.49
C MET A 83 -3.29 -4.19 -12.33
N LEU A 84 -4.43 -3.59 -12.02
CA LEU A 84 -4.59 -2.19 -11.67
C LEU A 84 -5.27 -2.09 -10.30
N PRO A 85 -4.50 -1.94 -9.21
CA PRO A 85 -5.08 -1.73 -7.89
C PRO A 85 -5.83 -0.40 -7.84
N VAL A 86 -7.12 -0.45 -7.54
CA VAL A 86 -8.02 0.71 -7.39
C VAL A 86 -8.53 0.75 -5.96
N ALA A 87 -8.12 1.75 -5.19
CA ALA A 87 -8.67 2.01 -3.88
C ALA A 87 -9.99 2.79 -3.97
N THR A 88 -10.87 2.60 -2.99
CA THR A 88 -12.16 3.29 -2.83
C THR A 88 -12.24 4.04 -1.51
N GLY A 89 -13.12 5.05 -1.42
CA GLY A 89 -13.36 5.79 -0.19
C GLY A 89 -12.10 6.44 0.41
N ARG A 90 -11.86 6.20 1.69
CA ARG A 90 -10.67 6.63 2.43
C ARG A 90 -9.39 5.92 2.01
N ALA A 91 -9.46 4.69 1.50
CA ALA A 91 -8.27 3.94 1.08
C ALA A 91 -7.47 4.66 -0.02
N THR A 92 -8.09 5.57 -0.78
CA THR A 92 -7.39 6.40 -1.77
C THR A 92 -6.27 7.25 -1.17
N LYS A 93 -6.30 7.52 0.15
CA LYS A 93 -5.24 8.27 0.85
C LYS A 93 -3.91 7.54 0.83
N VAL A 94 -3.92 6.20 0.96
CA VAL A 94 -2.72 5.38 1.19
C VAL A 94 -2.30 4.54 0.00
N ILE A 95 -3.13 4.44 -1.05
CA ILE A 95 -2.90 3.58 -2.22
C ILE A 95 -1.55 3.81 -2.93
N GLN A 96 -0.96 5.01 -2.79
CA GLN A 96 0.36 5.32 -3.35
C GLN A 96 1.51 4.54 -2.68
N ALA A 97 1.30 3.94 -1.50
CA ALA A 97 2.26 3.04 -0.87
C ALA A 97 2.60 1.82 -1.76
N LEU A 98 1.70 1.41 -2.65
CA LEU A 98 1.95 0.36 -3.67
C LEU A 98 2.97 0.79 -4.75
N LEU A 99 3.43 2.04 -4.76
CA LEU A 99 4.53 2.49 -5.61
C LEU A 99 5.90 2.21 -4.97
N LEU A 100 5.96 1.83 -3.69
CA LEU A 100 7.22 1.55 -3.01
C LEU A 100 7.74 0.15 -3.33
N GLY A 101 6.83 -0.80 -3.59
CA GLY A 101 7.21 -2.17 -3.93
C GLY A 101 7.46 -2.41 -5.43
N PRO A 102 7.93 -3.63 -5.77
CA PRO A 102 8.20 -4.04 -7.14
C PRO A 102 6.91 -4.28 -7.94
N LYS A 103 7.04 -4.37 -9.26
CA LYS A 103 5.96 -4.74 -10.19
C LYS A 103 6.47 -5.80 -11.15
N GLU A 104 5.63 -6.78 -11.45
CA GLU A 104 5.95 -7.83 -12.43
C GLU A 104 5.13 -7.63 -13.71
N TYR A 105 5.78 -7.84 -14.85
CA TYR A 105 5.17 -7.77 -16.16
C TYR A 105 5.56 -8.96 -17.01
N TYR A 106 4.61 -9.40 -17.83
CA TYR A 106 4.88 -10.16 -19.03
C TYR A 106 4.75 -9.23 -20.24
N SER A 107 5.72 -9.30 -21.13
CA SER A 107 5.75 -8.44 -22.32
C SER A 107 6.20 -9.21 -23.54
N VAL A 108 5.59 -8.88 -24.68
CA VAL A 108 6.00 -9.42 -25.98
C VAL A 108 6.90 -8.41 -26.66
N MET A 109 8.18 -8.77 -26.78
CA MET A 109 9.17 -8.04 -27.55
C MET A 109 9.19 -8.59 -28.99
N ARG A 110 9.08 -7.71 -29.98
CA ARG A 110 9.32 -8.03 -31.39
C ARG A 110 10.67 -7.50 -31.82
N LEU A 111 11.58 -8.40 -32.15
CA LEU A 111 12.84 -8.11 -32.81
C LEU A 111 12.57 -7.64 -34.24
N HIS A 112 13.36 -6.67 -34.72
CA HIS A 112 13.21 -6.16 -36.09
C HIS A 112 13.82 -7.12 -37.12
N ASP A 113 14.93 -7.79 -36.78
CA ASP A 113 15.53 -8.89 -37.55
C ASP A 113 15.86 -10.11 -36.66
N PRO A 114 16.10 -11.30 -37.26
CA PRO A 114 16.52 -12.47 -36.51
C PRO A 114 17.86 -12.27 -35.79
N VAL A 115 17.89 -12.65 -34.51
CA VAL A 115 19.10 -12.65 -33.67
C VAL A 115 19.35 -14.06 -33.10
N PRO A 116 20.60 -14.54 -32.98
CA PRO A 116 20.90 -15.81 -32.31
C PRO A 116 20.42 -15.86 -30.85
N ASP A 117 19.95 -17.03 -30.39
CA ASP A 117 19.42 -17.21 -29.03
C ASP A 117 20.44 -16.91 -27.93
N GLU A 118 21.70 -17.27 -28.14
CA GLU A 118 22.78 -17.00 -27.19
C GLU A 118 22.99 -15.50 -27.00
N GLN A 119 23.06 -14.75 -28.10
CA GLN A 119 23.17 -13.29 -28.06
C GLN A 119 21.95 -12.65 -27.38
N LEU A 120 20.73 -13.11 -27.70
CA LEU A 120 19.51 -12.64 -27.06
C LEU A 120 19.55 -12.83 -25.54
N ARG A 121 19.90 -14.04 -25.07
CA ARG A 121 19.97 -14.34 -23.64
C ARG A 121 21.08 -13.55 -22.93
N SER A 122 22.24 -13.39 -23.57
CA SER A 122 23.33 -12.56 -23.06
C SER A 122 22.86 -11.13 -22.83
N VAL A 123 22.31 -10.48 -23.86
CA VAL A 123 21.84 -9.09 -23.74
C VAL A 123 20.74 -8.97 -22.71
N VAL A 124 19.76 -9.89 -22.67
CA VAL A 124 18.70 -9.85 -21.65
C VAL A 124 19.29 -9.93 -20.23
N SER A 125 20.30 -10.77 -20.00
CA SER A 125 20.94 -10.87 -18.69
C SER A 125 21.65 -9.58 -18.25
N GLU A 126 22.25 -8.84 -19.19
CA GLU A 126 22.95 -7.57 -18.93
C GLU A 126 22.03 -6.46 -18.40
N PHE A 127 20.71 -6.56 -18.65
CA PHE A 127 19.73 -5.58 -18.16
C PHE A 127 19.20 -5.88 -16.76
N THR A 128 19.68 -6.94 -16.10
CA THR A 128 19.37 -7.21 -14.68
C THR A 128 20.23 -6.33 -13.78
N GLY A 129 19.61 -5.68 -12.79
CA GLY A 129 20.25 -4.72 -11.90
C GLY A 129 19.92 -3.26 -12.22
N PRO A 130 20.80 -2.30 -11.86
CA PRO A 130 20.54 -0.89 -12.04
C PRO A 130 20.69 -0.47 -13.51
N ILE A 131 19.61 0.03 -14.10
CA ILE A 131 19.55 0.56 -15.46
C ILE A 131 19.29 2.07 -15.47
N TYR A 132 19.75 2.75 -16.51
CA TYR A 132 19.44 4.16 -16.74
C TYR A 132 18.23 4.29 -17.65
N GLN A 133 17.22 5.05 -17.21
CA GLN A 133 16.09 5.39 -18.06
C GLN A 133 15.86 6.89 -18.10
N ARG A 134 15.42 7.36 -19.26
CA ARG A 134 14.77 8.66 -19.41
C ARG A 134 13.31 8.39 -19.77
N PRO A 135 12.34 8.98 -19.05
CA PRO A 135 10.93 8.82 -19.38
C PRO A 135 10.64 9.16 -20.86
N PRO A 136 9.70 8.45 -21.50
CA PRO A 136 9.25 8.79 -22.85
C PRO A 136 8.54 10.15 -22.86
N VAL A 137 8.41 10.74 -24.05
CA VAL A 137 7.72 12.03 -24.25
C VAL A 137 6.30 12.00 -23.69
N ARG A 138 5.57 10.91 -23.95
CA ARG A 138 4.23 10.68 -23.40
C ARG A 138 4.33 10.06 -22.00
N SER A 139 4.79 10.83 -21.02
CA SER A 139 4.84 10.42 -19.61
C SER A 139 4.24 11.49 -18.70
N ARG A 140 3.80 11.08 -17.50
CA ARG A 140 3.21 11.95 -16.48
C ARG A 140 4.23 12.52 -15.50
N VAL A 141 5.51 12.25 -15.70
CA VAL A 141 6.60 12.58 -14.79
C VAL A 141 7.64 13.43 -15.52
N LYS A 142 8.38 14.25 -14.77
CA LYS A 142 9.45 15.08 -15.34
C LYS A 142 10.47 14.21 -16.08
N ARG A 143 10.86 14.67 -17.28
CA ARG A 143 11.65 13.89 -18.24
C ARG A 143 13.16 13.99 -18.00
N GLU A 144 13.61 13.42 -16.88
CA GLU A 144 15.01 13.41 -16.43
C GLU A 144 15.59 11.99 -16.43
N ARG A 145 16.91 11.88 -16.57
CA ARG A 145 17.61 10.60 -16.46
C ARG A 145 17.56 10.13 -15.02
N ARG A 146 17.22 8.87 -14.81
CA ARG A 146 17.12 8.26 -13.49
C ARG A 146 17.51 6.80 -13.53
N ILE A 147 18.00 6.31 -12.39
CA ILE A 147 18.33 4.91 -12.20
C ILE A 147 17.05 4.17 -11.81
N ARG A 148 16.84 3.00 -12.38
CA ARG A 148 15.79 2.06 -12.00
C ARG A 148 16.38 0.67 -11.87
N ASN A 149 15.87 -0.13 -10.93
CA ASN A 149 16.34 -1.49 -10.77
C ASN A 149 15.44 -2.49 -11.51
N VAL A 150 16.05 -3.41 -12.24
CA VAL A 150 15.44 -4.64 -12.73
C VAL A 150 15.88 -5.75 -11.79
N TYR A 151 14.96 -6.34 -11.05
CA TYR A 151 15.27 -7.38 -10.07
C TYR A 151 15.44 -8.75 -10.73
N GLU A 152 14.54 -9.07 -11.67
CA GLU A 152 14.56 -10.32 -12.45
C GLU A 152 14.16 -9.99 -13.89
N LEU A 153 14.83 -10.61 -14.86
CA LEU A 153 14.48 -10.52 -16.27
C LEU A 153 14.76 -11.85 -16.97
N GLU A 154 13.73 -12.43 -17.56
CA GLU A 154 13.75 -13.80 -18.06
C GLU A 154 13.12 -13.89 -19.45
N VAL A 155 13.75 -14.65 -20.35
CA VAL A 155 13.15 -15.07 -21.62
C VAL A 155 12.32 -16.32 -21.37
N VAL A 156 10.99 -16.17 -21.42
CA VAL A 156 10.04 -17.26 -21.14
C VAL A 156 9.84 -18.13 -22.37
N GLU A 157 9.61 -17.51 -23.53
CA GLU A 157 9.34 -18.21 -24.78
C GLU A 157 9.80 -17.36 -25.97
N ARG A 158 10.17 -18.02 -27.07
CA ARG A 158 10.47 -17.35 -28.34
C ARG A 158 9.78 -18.06 -29.51
N LYS A 159 9.12 -17.29 -30.37
CA LYS A 159 8.58 -17.74 -31.67
C LYS A 159 9.02 -16.78 -32.78
N GLY A 160 10.02 -17.19 -33.55
CA GLY A 160 10.62 -16.35 -34.59
C GLY A 160 11.19 -15.06 -33.98
N ASN A 161 10.66 -13.92 -34.40
CA ASN A 161 11.06 -12.60 -33.91
C ASN A 161 10.25 -12.12 -32.69
N LEU A 162 9.29 -12.91 -32.20
CA LEU A 162 8.54 -12.61 -30.99
C LEU A 162 9.17 -13.31 -29.79
N VAL A 163 9.48 -12.55 -28.76
CA VAL A 163 10.10 -12.99 -27.52
C VAL A 163 9.19 -12.59 -26.36
N LEU A 164 8.72 -13.58 -25.60
CA LEU A 164 7.99 -13.38 -24.37
C LEU A 164 8.99 -13.20 -23.22
N LEU A 165 8.91 -12.05 -22.56
CA LEU A 165 9.75 -11.70 -21.42
C LEU A 165 8.93 -11.61 -20.15
N ARG A 166 9.45 -12.15 -19.05
CA ARG A 166 9.00 -11.88 -17.68
C ARG A 166 9.98 -10.91 -17.04
N SER A 167 9.48 -9.83 -16.44
CA SER A 167 10.31 -8.81 -15.80
C SER A 167 9.75 -8.43 -14.42
N LEU A 168 10.57 -8.53 -13.38
CA LEU A 168 10.29 -7.98 -12.06
C LEU A 168 11.12 -6.70 -11.90
N VAL A 169 10.45 -5.55 -11.77
CA VAL A 169 11.11 -4.25 -11.85
C VAL A 169 10.69 -3.31 -10.73
N GLN A 170 11.55 -2.35 -10.42
CA GLN A 170 11.22 -1.24 -9.55
C GLN A 170 10.04 -0.44 -10.12
N SER A 171 9.18 0.07 -9.23
CA SER A 171 8.10 0.97 -9.64
C SER A 171 8.63 2.19 -10.43
N GLY A 172 7.97 2.49 -11.54
CA GLY A 172 8.35 3.57 -12.46
C GLY A 172 9.39 3.20 -13.52
N THR A 173 9.78 1.93 -13.62
CA THR A 173 10.49 1.38 -14.79
C THR A 173 9.57 1.34 -16.00
N TYR A 174 10.06 1.81 -17.15
CA TYR A 174 9.34 1.82 -18.42
C TYR A 174 9.71 0.57 -19.21
N VAL A 175 8.88 -0.48 -19.17
CA VAL A 175 9.12 -1.74 -19.89
C VAL A 175 9.27 -1.52 -21.40
N ARG A 176 8.50 -0.59 -21.98
CA ARG A 176 8.65 -0.19 -23.39
C ARG A 176 10.06 0.32 -23.71
N LYS A 177 10.64 1.13 -22.82
CA LYS A 177 12.00 1.67 -23.00
C LYS A 177 13.05 0.60 -22.74
N LEU A 178 12.84 -0.27 -21.74
CA LEU A 178 13.67 -1.44 -21.51
C LEU A 178 13.79 -2.31 -22.78
N ILE A 179 12.67 -2.63 -23.42
CA ILE A 179 12.65 -3.39 -24.69
C ILE A 179 13.35 -2.64 -25.82
N TYR A 180 13.10 -1.33 -25.95
CA TYR A 180 13.79 -0.51 -26.94
C TYR A 180 15.32 -0.56 -26.74
N ASP A 181 15.78 -0.38 -25.50
CA ASP A 181 17.21 -0.35 -25.16
C ASP A 181 17.87 -1.71 -25.42
N MET A 182 17.19 -2.83 -25.08
CA MET A 182 17.67 -4.17 -25.45
C MET A 182 17.81 -4.31 -26.98
N GLY A 183 16.84 -3.79 -27.73
CA GLY A 183 16.89 -3.78 -29.19
C GLY A 183 18.10 -3.04 -29.78
N GLU A 184 18.45 -1.89 -29.20
CA GLU A 184 19.63 -1.11 -29.61
C GLU A 184 20.93 -1.88 -29.36
N VAL A 185 21.03 -2.59 -28.22
CA VAL A 185 22.21 -3.41 -27.90
C VAL A 185 22.29 -4.65 -28.80
N LEU A 186 21.15 -5.26 -29.13
CA LEU A 186 21.09 -6.40 -30.06
C LEU A 186 21.52 -6.01 -31.49
N GLY A 187 21.33 -4.74 -31.88
CA GLY A 187 21.69 -4.19 -33.19
C GLY A 187 20.48 -3.91 -34.08
N PRO A 188 19.68 -4.91 -34.46
CA PRO A 188 18.53 -4.70 -35.35
C PRO A 188 17.44 -3.78 -34.81
N GLY A 189 17.35 -3.62 -33.49
CA GLY A 189 16.23 -2.95 -32.84
C GLY A 189 15.14 -3.91 -32.40
N ALA A 190 14.29 -3.42 -31.48
CA ALA A 190 13.16 -4.16 -30.95
C ALA A 190 12.02 -3.23 -30.55
N THR A 191 10.80 -3.76 -30.49
CA THR A 191 9.62 -3.00 -30.09
C THR A 191 8.69 -3.84 -29.22
N MET A 192 8.14 -3.22 -28.18
CA MET A 192 7.13 -3.85 -27.34
C MET A 192 5.78 -3.91 -28.09
N VAL A 193 5.25 -5.11 -28.27
CA VAL A 193 3.95 -5.39 -28.90
C VAL A 193 2.85 -5.42 -27.85
N GLU A 194 3.05 -6.20 -26.80
CA GLU A 194 2.07 -6.40 -25.72
C GLU A 194 2.71 -6.25 -24.35
N LEU A 195 1.89 -5.87 -23.37
CA LEU A 195 2.30 -5.72 -21.98
C LEU A 195 1.13 -6.07 -21.06
N ARG A 196 1.35 -7.03 -20.17
CA ARG A 196 0.44 -7.40 -19.09
C ARG A 196 1.17 -7.25 -17.75
N ARG A 197 0.57 -6.52 -16.81
CA ARG A 197 1.08 -6.45 -15.43
C ARG A 197 0.46 -7.58 -14.62
N THR A 198 1.27 -8.50 -14.10
CA THR A 198 0.83 -9.70 -13.39
C THR A 198 0.92 -9.54 -11.87
N ARG A 199 1.73 -8.58 -11.40
CA ARG A 199 1.95 -8.34 -9.96
C ARG A 199 2.15 -6.86 -9.63
N VAL A 200 1.61 -6.43 -8.50
CA VAL A 200 1.95 -5.17 -7.83
C VAL A 200 2.18 -5.44 -6.34
N CYS A 201 3.41 -5.28 -5.87
CA CYS A 201 3.78 -5.62 -4.51
C CYS A 201 3.37 -7.08 -4.21
N ASP A 202 2.53 -7.33 -3.23
CA ASP A 202 2.08 -8.69 -2.89
C ASP A 202 0.81 -9.12 -3.64
N LEU A 203 0.15 -8.20 -4.34
CA LEU A 203 -1.02 -8.52 -5.16
C LEU A 203 -0.56 -9.26 -6.42
N ARG A 204 -1.10 -10.47 -6.64
CA ARG A 204 -0.79 -11.34 -7.77
C ARG A 204 -2.01 -11.69 -8.61
N GLU A 205 -1.80 -11.85 -9.91
CA GLU A 205 -2.84 -12.25 -10.87
C GLU A 205 -3.51 -13.58 -10.51
N SER A 206 -2.74 -14.53 -9.98
CA SER A 206 -3.23 -15.87 -9.60
C SER A 206 -4.23 -15.88 -8.44
N GLU A 207 -4.36 -14.77 -7.71
CA GLU A 207 -5.11 -14.73 -6.44
C GLU A 207 -6.26 -13.74 -6.47
N HIS A 208 -6.04 -12.56 -7.07
CA HIS A 208 -6.80 -11.37 -6.69
C HIS A 208 -7.45 -10.61 -7.86
N MET A 209 -7.33 -11.09 -9.10
CA MET A 209 -7.82 -10.32 -10.26
C MET A 209 -9.34 -10.28 -10.39
N VAL A 210 -9.86 -9.06 -10.57
CA VAL A 210 -11.29 -8.80 -10.73
C VAL A 210 -11.58 -8.18 -12.09
N ARG A 211 -12.45 -8.80 -12.90
CA ARG A 211 -12.92 -8.19 -14.15
C ARG A 211 -14.04 -7.19 -13.84
N LEU A 212 -14.10 -6.12 -14.65
CA LEU A 212 -15.12 -5.08 -14.49
C LEU A 212 -16.56 -5.60 -14.65
N HIS A 213 -16.76 -6.61 -15.51
CA HIS A 213 -18.07 -7.23 -15.72
C HIS A 213 -18.55 -7.97 -14.46
N ASP A 214 -17.65 -8.74 -13.83
CA ASP A 214 -17.94 -9.49 -12.61
C ASP A 214 -18.21 -8.54 -11.44
N LEU A 215 -17.41 -7.47 -11.32
CA LEU A 215 -17.63 -6.42 -10.33
C LEU A 215 -18.99 -5.72 -10.51
N ALA A 216 -19.37 -5.42 -11.74
CA ALA A 216 -20.66 -4.80 -12.05
C ALA A 216 -21.83 -5.72 -11.70
N TYR A 217 -21.69 -7.02 -11.97
CA TYR A 217 -22.67 -8.02 -11.61
C TYR A 217 -22.80 -8.17 -10.08
N ALA A 218 -21.68 -8.31 -9.37
CA ALA A 218 -21.66 -8.40 -7.91
C ALA A 218 -22.28 -7.17 -7.24
N ALA A 219 -21.95 -5.96 -7.72
CA ALA A 219 -22.53 -4.72 -7.21
C ALA A 219 -24.05 -4.64 -7.47
N LYS A 220 -24.53 -5.20 -8.58
CA LYS A 220 -25.96 -5.28 -8.89
C LYS A 220 -26.69 -6.24 -7.94
N LEU A 221 -26.13 -7.44 -7.73
CA LEU A 221 -26.70 -8.44 -6.80
C LEU A 221 -26.88 -7.87 -5.41
N TRP A 222 -25.87 -7.16 -4.90
CA TRP A 222 -25.93 -6.54 -3.59
C TRP A 222 -27.02 -5.45 -3.51
N ARG A 223 -27.08 -4.55 -4.49
CA ARG A 223 -28.05 -3.44 -4.48
C ARG A 223 -29.50 -3.86 -4.65
N GLU A 224 -29.75 -4.84 -5.52
CA GLU A 224 -31.12 -5.25 -5.87
C GLU A 224 -31.61 -6.41 -4.99
N GLY A 225 -30.71 -7.32 -4.60
CA GLY A 225 -31.05 -8.55 -3.89
C GLY A 225 -30.50 -8.64 -2.46
N GLY A 226 -29.65 -7.71 -2.02
CA GLY A 226 -29.04 -7.70 -0.69
C GLY A 226 -27.88 -8.68 -0.50
N ASP A 227 -27.55 -9.51 -1.50
CA ASP A 227 -26.45 -10.47 -1.42
C ASP A 227 -25.11 -9.79 -1.79
N ASP A 228 -24.28 -9.56 -0.79
CA ASP A 228 -22.94 -8.96 -0.93
C ASP A 228 -21.80 -9.98 -1.04
N SER A 229 -22.10 -11.28 -1.03
CA SER A 229 -21.08 -12.33 -0.90
C SER A 229 -20.02 -12.29 -2.00
N GLU A 230 -20.43 -12.11 -3.26
CA GLU A 230 -19.51 -11.96 -4.40
C GLU A 230 -18.76 -10.63 -4.35
N LEU A 231 -19.41 -9.57 -3.89
CA LEU A 231 -18.77 -8.25 -3.79
C LEU A 231 -17.65 -8.26 -2.75
N ARG A 232 -17.90 -8.86 -1.57
CA ARG A 232 -16.91 -9.00 -0.49
C ARG A 232 -15.75 -9.94 -0.85
N ARG A 233 -15.91 -10.81 -1.86
CA ARG A 233 -14.79 -11.60 -2.43
C ARG A 233 -13.91 -10.79 -3.38
N MET A 234 -14.49 -9.82 -4.08
CA MET A 234 -13.79 -9.02 -5.10
C MET A 234 -13.15 -7.75 -4.52
N VAL A 235 -13.72 -7.18 -3.46
CA VAL A 235 -13.18 -6.00 -2.78
C VAL A 235 -12.36 -6.45 -1.58
N LEU A 236 -11.05 -6.24 -1.65
CA LEU A 236 -10.17 -6.50 -0.52
C LEU A 236 -10.19 -5.32 0.46
N PRO A 237 -10.00 -5.55 1.77
CA PRO A 237 -9.64 -4.47 2.68
C PRO A 237 -8.27 -3.87 2.26
N ILE A 238 -8.10 -2.56 2.38
CA ILE A 238 -6.86 -1.86 1.98
C ILE A 238 -5.61 -2.41 2.69
N GLU A 239 -5.79 -2.93 3.89
CA GLU A 239 -4.77 -3.63 4.67
C GLU A 239 -4.08 -4.76 3.89
N ALA A 240 -4.82 -5.52 3.07
CA ALA A 240 -4.26 -6.56 2.22
C ALA A 240 -3.27 -6.02 1.16
N GLY A 241 -3.40 -4.73 0.81
CA GLY A 241 -2.46 -4.04 -0.07
C GLY A 241 -1.26 -3.42 0.64
N MET A 242 -1.12 -3.58 1.96
CA MET A 242 -0.06 -2.97 2.77
C MET A 242 0.91 -3.99 3.37
N THR A 243 0.76 -5.27 3.04
CA THR A 243 1.56 -6.37 3.58
C THR A 243 3.04 -6.32 3.15
N HIS A 244 3.35 -5.57 2.08
CA HIS A 244 4.72 -5.37 1.60
C HIS A 244 5.51 -4.38 2.46
N LEU A 245 4.84 -3.63 3.33
CA LEU A 245 5.47 -2.73 4.30
C LEU A 245 5.65 -3.46 5.62
N LYS A 246 6.73 -3.11 6.33
CA LYS A 246 6.98 -3.65 7.67
C LYS A 246 5.92 -3.12 8.64
N PRO A 247 5.18 -4.01 9.33
CA PRO A 247 4.12 -3.60 10.24
C PRO A 247 4.63 -3.13 11.60
N VAL A 248 3.87 -2.23 12.19
CA VAL A 248 3.95 -1.76 13.59
C VAL A 248 2.54 -1.83 14.17
N ILE A 249 2.38 -2.38 15.37
CA ILE A 249 1.11 -2.37 16.10
C ILE A 249 1.19 -1.34 17.21
N ALA A 250 0.30 -0.35 17.16
CA ALA A 250 0.15 0.66 18.19
C ALA A 250 -0.80 0.17 19.30
N LYS A 251 -0.56 0.61 20.54
CA LYS A 251 -1.51 0.47 21.65
C LYS A 251 -2.76 1.29 21.40
N ASP A 252 -3.89 0.83 21.91
CA ASP A 252 -5.19 1.49 21.74
C ASP A 252 -5.17 2.95 22.21
N THR A 253 -4.45 3.23 23.30
CA THR A 253 -4.28 4.59 23.87
C THR A 253 -3.55 5.56 22.96
N ALA A 254 -2.80 5.07 21.97
CA ALA A 254 -2.06 5.89 21.00
C ALA A 254 -2.81 6.04 19.65
N VAL A 255 -3.80 5.20 19.38
CA VAL A 255 -4.44 5.13 18.04
C VAL A 255 -5.11 6.43 17.66
N ASP A 256 -5.99 6.97 18.52
CA ASP A 256 -6.72 8.19 18.18
C ASP A 256 -5.74 9.39 18.08
N ALA A 257 -4.59 9.37 18.77
CA ALA A 257 -3.60 10.46 18.69
C ALA A 257 -2.96 10.48 17.30
N ILE A 258 -2.58 9.30 16.80
CA ILE A 258 -2.10 9.12 15.44
C ILE A 258 -3.18 9.51 14.43
N ALA A 259 -4.46 9.22 14.71
CA ALA A 259 -5.58 9.63 13.88
C ALA A 259 -5.71 11.17 13.76
N HIS A 260 -5.25 11.92 14.77
CA HIS A 260 -5.11 13.39 14.73
C HIS A 260 -3.76 13.87 14.15
N GLY A 261 -2.88 12.95 13.73
CA GLY A 261 -1.58 13.25 13.12
C GLY A 261 -0.41 13.32 14.10
N SER A 262 -0.61 12.99 15.37
CA SER A 262 0.46 12.93 16.36
C SER A 262 1.47 11.83 16.02
N TYR A 263 2.72 12.05 16.45
CA TYR A 263 3.79 11.08 16.26
C TYR A 263 3.59 9.90 17.22
N LEU A 264 3.99 8.70 16.81
CA LEU A 264 3.98 7.53 17.68
C LEU A 264 5.29 7.47 18.45
N ALA A 265 5.22 7.70 19.76
CA ALA A 265 6.34 7.54 20.68
C ALA A 265 6.55 6.08 21.07
N VAL A 266 7.76 5.73 21.49
CA VAL A 266 8.15 4.36 21.90
C VAL A 266 7.16 3.70 22.87
N PRO A 267 6.65 4.37 23.94
CA PRO A 267 5.72 3.73 24.87
C PRO A 267 4.37 3.31 24.27
N GLY A 268 3.99 3.89 23.12
CA GLY A 268 2.77 3.57 22.39
C GLY A 268 2.91 2.39 21.42
N VAL A 269 4.11 1.83 21.26
CA VAL A 269 4.38 0.68 20.38
C VAL A 269 4.15 -0.62 21.15
N ALA A 270 3.18 -1.42 20.73
CA ALA A 270 2.90 -2.73 21.31
C ALA A 270 3.76 -3.83 20.67
N ARG A 271 3.76 -3.88 19.33
CA ARG A 271 4.56 -4.83 18.54
C ARG A 271 5.17 -4.14 17.33
N MET A 272 6.25 -4.67 16.80
CA MET A 272 6.79 -4.21 15.52
C MET A 272 7.62 -5.28 14.81
N HIS A 273 7.84 -5.09 13.51
CA HIS A 273 8.68 -5.98 12.72
C HIS A 273 10.18 -5.79 13.08
N PRO A 274 10.95 -6.86 13.36
CA PRO A 274 12.33 -6.76 13.86
C PRO A 274 13.32 -6.16 12.85
N GLY A 275 13.02 -6.27 11.56
CA GLY A 275 13.86 -5.70 10.50
C GLY A 275 13.70 -4.20 10.24
N ILE A 276 12.92 -3.44 11.03
CA ILE A 276 12.68 -2.01 10.77
C ILE A 276 13.98 -1.20 10.90
N LYS A 277 14.27 -0.38 9.88
CA LYS A 277 15.40 0.55 9.87
C LYS A 277 14.94 2.00 9.88
N LYS A 278 15.74 2.89 10.47
CA LYS A 278 15.51 4.33 10.44
C LYS A 278 15.40 4.84 9.00
N GLY A 279 14.42 5.71 8.76
CA GLY A 279 14.08 6.28 7.45
C GLY A 279 13.21 5.39 6.56
N GLU A 280 12.91 4.16 6.98
CA GLU A 280 12.04 3.25 6.23
C GLU A 280 10.56 3.65 6.35
N VAL A 281 9.78 3.39 5.30
CA VAL A 281 8.34 3.56 5.33
C VAL A 281 7.68 2.30 5.91
N VAL A 282 6.84 2.48 6.91
CA VAL A 282 6.15 1.41 7.65
C VAL A 282 4.63 1.62 7.64
N SER A 283 3.90 0.58 8.00
CA SER A 283 2.45 0.59 8.19
C SER A 283 2.11 0.42 9.68
N ILE A 284 1.32 1.34 10.23
CA ILE A 284 0.89 1.31 11.63
C ILE A 284 -0.54 0.75 11.68
N PHE A 285 -0.73 -0.29 12.49
CA PHE A 285 -1.98 -1.00 12.69
C PHE A 285 -2.45 -0.95 14.15
N THR A 286 -3.72 -1.22 14.37
CA THR A 286 -4.28 -1.57 15.68
C THR A 286 -4.05 -3.04 15.98
N HIS A 287 -4.26 -3.48 17.22
CA HIS A 287 -4.21 -4.90 17.60
C HIS A 287 -5.28 -5.75 16.87
N ARG A 288 -6.35 -5.13 16.39
CA ARG A 288 -7.41 -5.75 15.57
C ARG A 288 -7.08 -5.85 14.09
N GLY A 289 -5.92 -5.32 13.68
CA GLY A 289 -5.44 -5.37 12.30
C GLY A 289 -5.95 -4.25 11.41
N GLU A 290 -6.56 -3.21 11.95
CA GLU A 290 -6.98 -2.04 11.17
C GLU A 290 -5.80 -1.13 10.86
N LEU A 291 -5.66 -0.68 9.62
CA LEU A 291 -4.60 0.27 9.26
C LEU A 291 -4.93 1.67 9.79
N VAL A 292 -4.07 2.17 10.68
CA VAL A 292 -4.17 3.52 11.23
C VAL A 292 -3.52 4.53 10.29
N ALA A 293 -2.27 4.29 9.91
CA ALA A 293 -1.47 5.22 9.11
C ALA A 293 -0.30 4.54 8.37
N ILE A 294 0.19 5.21 7.33
CA ILE A 294 1.53 4.99 6.77
C ILE A 294 2.47 6.00 7.41
N ALA A 295 3.63 5.55 7.87
CA ALA A 295 4.58 6.35 8.64
C ALA A 295 6.03 6.16 8.18
N SER A 296 6.90 7.10 8.56
CA SER A 296 8.35 6.98 8.47
C SER A 296 8.90 6.55 9.82
N ALA A 297 9.80 5.57 9.85
CA ALA A 297 10.54 5.20 11.04
C ALA A 297 11.60 6.26 11.35
N GLU A 298 11.51 6.89 12.53
CA GLU A 298 12.52 7.85 13.02
C GLU A 298 13.61 7.15 13.84
N MET A 299 13.31 5.93 14.31
CA MET A 299 14.21 5.02 15.04
C MET A 299 14.20 3.63 14.38
N GLY A 300 15.29 2.89 14.51
CA GLY A 300 15.36 1.46 14.13
C GLY A 300 14.80 0.55 15.21
N TYR A 301 14.64 -0.75 14.90
CA TYR A 301 14.15 -1.74 15.87
C TYR A 301 14.98 -1.75 17.17
N GLU A 302 16.30 -1.91 17.06
CA GLU A 302 17.24 -1.99 18.19
C GLU A 302 17.16 -0.72 19.07
N GLU A 303 17.08 0.45 18.44
CA GLU A 303 17.00 1.75 19.14
C GLU A 303 15.68 1.90 19.94
N ILE A 304 14.57 1.39 19.41
CA ILE A 304 13.26 1.41 20.08
C ILE A 304 13.26 0.47 21.29
N GLU A 305 13.89 -0.71 21.16
CA GLU A 305 14.02 -1.70 22.23
C GLU A 305 14.89 -1.18 23.39
N GLU A 306 15.98 -0.46 23.08
CA GLU A 306 16.92 0.06 24.08
C GLU A 306 16.47 1.37 24.76
N SER A 307 15.90 2.32 24.00
CA SER A 307 15.74 3.69 24.50
C SER A 307 14.54 3.86 25.45
N GLY A 308 13.49 3.04 25.31
CA GLY A 308 12.25 3.11 26.11
C GLY A 308 11.44 4.41 26.00
N ARG A 309 11.99 5.46 25.35
CA ARG A 309 11.41 6.80 25.19
C ARG A 309 11.79 7.39 23.83
N GLY A 310 11.13 8.49 23.46
CA GLY A 310 11.39 9.19 22.20
C GLY A 310 10.34 8.92 21.13
N VAL A 311 10.50 9.58 19.99
CA VAL A 311 9.62 9.46 18.83
C VAL A 311 10.10 8.30 17.96
N ALA A 312 9.28 7.25 17.84
CA ALA A 312 9.61 6.08 17.04
C ALA A 312 9.15 6.24 15.58
N PHE A 313 7.94 6.75 15.36
CA PHE A 313 7.36 6.85 14.01
C PHE A 313 6.63 8.17 13.77
N ARG A 314 6.84 8.74 12.59
CA ARG A 314 6.19 9.97 12.13
C ARG A 314 5.16 9.66 11.04
N PRO A 315 3.87 9.93 11.23
CA PRO A 315 2.85 9.71 10.20
C PRO A 315 3.16 10.49 8.92
N LEU A 316 3.11 9.78 7.78
CA LEU A 316 3.16 10.37 6.44
C LEU A 316 1.74 10.55 5.89
N ARG A 317 0.86 9.60 6.21
CA ARG A 317 -0.53 9.63 5.79
C ARG A 317 -1.41 8.88 6.78
N VAL A 318 -2.39 9.57 7.33
CA VAL A 318 -3.37 8.98 8.25
C VAL A 318 -4.59 8.48 7.47
N LEU A 319 -4.97 7.22 7.70
CA LEU A 319 -6.13 6.59 7.09
C LEU A 319 -7.35 6.66 8.03
N MET A 320 -7.16 6.18 9.26
CA MET A 320 -8.21 6.04 10.28
C MET A 320 -8.79 7.42 10.67
N PRO A 321 -10.13 7.56 10.79
CA PRO A 321 -10.75 8.75 11.35
C PRO A 321 -10.42 8.90 12.83
N SER A 322 -10.44 10.15 13.30
CA SER A 322 -10.49 10.40 14.74
C SER A 322 -11.82 9.94 15.34
N GLY A 323 -11.80 9.56 16.62
CA GLY A 323 -12.96 9.13 17.40
C GLY A 323 -13.35 7.66 17.24
N VAL A 324 -12.61 6.87 16.44
CA VAL A 324 -12.83 5.41 16.35
C VAL A 324 -12.35 4.70 17.62
N TYR A 325 -11.24 5.18 18.17
CA TYR A 325 -10.70 4.78 19.46
C TYR A 325 -10.86 5.94 20.45
N PRO A 326 -10.97 5.68 21.77
CA PRO A 326 -11.13 6.72 22.76
C PRO A 326 -9.89 7.63 22.83
N ARG A 327 -10.12 8.90 23.16
CA ARG A 327 -9.05 9.85 23.47
C ARG A 327 -8.42 9.48 24.81
N SER A 328 -7.15 9.10 24.79
CA SER A 328 -6.39 8.79 26.02
C SER A 328 -5.26 9.79 26.30
N TRP A 329 -5.11 10.83 25.48
CA TRP A 329 -4.19 11.95 25.71
C TRP A 329 -4.97 13.22 25.99
N ARG A 330 -4.34 14.13 26.74
CA ARG A 330 -4.92 15.41 27.13
C ARG A 330 -4.47 16.51 26.18
N THR A 331 -5.33 17.49 25.96
CA THR A 331 -4.94 18.74 25.30
C THR A 331 -4.23 19.68 26.27
N LYS A 332 -3.43 20.63 25.75
CA LYS A 332 -2.78 21.67 26.58
C LYS A 332 -3.78 22.48 27.41
N GLU A 333 -5.00 22.69 26.88
CA GLU A 333 -6.08 23.40 27.57
C GLU A 333 -6.59 22.63 28.80
N GLU A 334 -6.74 21.31 28.70
CA GLU A 334 -7.15 20.43 29.81
C GLU A 334 -6.06 20.23 30.88
N LEU A 335 -4.79 20.44 30.51
CA LEU A 335 -3.67 20.44 31.45
C LEU A 335 -3.59 21.77 32.21
N GLY A 336 -3.80 22.90 31.53
CA GLY A 336 -3.79 24.23 32.14
C GLY A 336 -5.01 24.55 33.01
N SER A 337 -6.16 23.92 32.76
CA SER A 337 -7.35 24.09 33.60
C SER A 337 -7.19 23.47 35.00
N ARG A 338 -6.33 22.45 35.15
CA ARG A 338 -6.03 21.86 36.47
C ARG A 338 -4.96 22.62 37.24
N GLU A 339 -3.94 23.17 36.57
CA GLU A 339 -2.97 24.04 37.25
C GLU A 339 -3.65 25.26 37.88
N ASN A 340 -4.68 25.81 37.22
CA ASN A 340 -5.49 26.90 37.79
C ASN A 340 -6.44 26.45 38.92
N GLU A 341 -6.90 25.21 38.93
CA GLU A 341 -7.72 24.65 40.04
C GLU A 341 -6.85 24.32 41.27
N ASP A 342 -5.63 23.82 41.08
CA ASP A 342 -4.69 23.53 42.15
C ASP A 342 -4.09 24.82 42.78
N GLU A 343 -3.92 25.91 42.01
CA GLU A 343 -3.54 27.22 42.56
C GLU A 343 -4.67 27.89 43.36
N GLN A 344 -5.95 27.67 43.01
CA GLN A 344 -7.09 28.24 43.76
C GLN A 344 -7.49 27.43 45.00
N GLY A 345 -7.01 26.19 45.15
CA GLY A 345 -7.30 25.30 46.29
C GLY A 345 -6.42 25.46 47.53
N SER A 346 -5.37 26.31 47.49
CA SER A 346 -4.35 26.40 48.56
C SER A 346 -4.38 27.70 49.38
N GLY A 347 -5.52 28.40 49.44
CA GLY A 347 -5.65 29.66 50.20
C GLY A 347 -6.93 29.78 51.00
N SER A 348 -6.97 29.22 52.22
CA SER A 348 -7.57 29.85 53.42
C SER A 348 -7.69 28.86 54.58
N GLY A 349 -7.09 29.19 55.72
CA GLY A 349 -7.19 28.40 56.94
C GLY A 349 -6.43 28.98 58.13
N SER A 350 -6.44 30.30 58.32
CA SER A 350 -5.97 30.95 59.55
C SER A 350 -7.17 31.22 60.47
N SER A 351 -7.35 30.37 61.48
CA SER A 351 -8.31 30.60 62.57
C SER A 351 -7.75 31.62 63.58
N PRO A 352 -8.52 32.66 63.97
CA PRO A 352 -8.09 33.58 65.03
C PRO A 352 -8.52 33.05 66.41
N GLN A 353 -7.57 33.02 67.35
CA GLN A 353 -7.85 32.90 68.78
C GLN A 353 -8.17 34.28 69.38
N GLN A 354 -9.24 34.36 70.17
CA GLN A 354 -9.58 35.44 71.09
C GLN A 354 -10.20 34.82 72.36
N PRO A 355 -10.23 35.56 73.47
CA PRO A 355 -9.11 36.01 74.30
C PRO A 355 -8.88 35.10 75.51
#